data_AF-A0AA35RN08-F1
#
_entry.id   AF-A0AA35RN08-F1
#
_cell.length_a   1.000
_cell.length_b   1.000
_cell.length_c   1.000
_cell.angle_alpha   90.00
_cell.angle_beta   90.00
_cell.angle_gamma   90.00
#
_symmetry.space_group_name_H-M   'P 1'
#
loop_
_entity.id
_entity.type
_entity.pdbx_description
1 polymer ?
#
loop_
_entity_poly.entity_id
_entity_poly.type
_entity_poly.pdbx_seq_one_letter_code
_entity_poly.pdbx_strand_id
1 'polypeptide(L)'
;MVATPFFPEHEQVNTGDPRVVEIRLEVEEKEIEIAPGVFMWAFTFNGSVPGPIIVVHEGDYVEMTLVNPSSNELLHNIDFHASAGALGGGSLTQVGPGQEVVLRFRATKAGAFIYHCAPGGTMVPWHVVHGMNGAIMVLPREGLRDPAGNPISYDRAYYVGEQDYYLPRGENGDLSAMTVHPRRWPTASRIRHLIGGHGDYVWERGGFSSPPAVDLETWVIAAGSAGASIHTIRQPRTYAYLSHNLIEAFVFDAKAIWSPRENGTTT
;
A
#
# COMPACT_ATOMS: atom_id res chain seq x y z
N MET A 1 2.65 -13.13 7.24
CA MET A 1 2.74 -11.70 6.88
C MET A 1 3.56 -10.97 7.93
N VAL A 2 4.09 -9.79 7.61
CA VAL A 2 4.91 -8.97 8.52
C VAL A 2 4.38 -7.55 8.57
N ALA A 3 4.72 -6.79 9.61
CA ALA A 3 4.29 -5.42 9.76
C ALA A 3 4.94 -4.50 8.71
N THR A 4 4.15 -3.55 8.19
CA THR A 4 4.62 -2.43 7.37
C THR A 4 5.70 -1.64 8.12
N PRO A 5 6.81 -1.19 7.49
CA PRO A 5 7.05 -1.11 6.04
C PRO A 5 7.75 -2.33 5.42
N PHE A 6 7.88 -3.44 6.13
CA PHE A 6 8.69 -4.57 5.67
C PHE A 6 7.92 -5.49 4.73
N PHE A 7 8.65 -6.13 3.82
CA PHE A 7 8.12 -7.19 2.97
C PHE A 7 8.19 -8.54 3.68
N PRO A 8 7.22 -9.45 3.47
CA PRO A 8 7.38 -10.83 3.89
C PRO A 8 8.55 -11.48 3.11
N GLU A 9 9.09 -12.58 3.62
CA GLU A 9 10.07 -13.37 2.87
C GLU A 9 9.46 -13.87 1.55
N HIS A 10 10.20 -13.72 0.46
CA HIS A 10 9.76 -14.13 -0.88
C HIS A 10 10.96 -14.30 -1.82
N GLU A 11 10.74 -15.08 -2.88
CA GLU A 11 11.67 -15.18 -4.01
C GLU A 11 11.28 -14.15 -5.07
N GLN A 12 12.27 -13.57 -5.76
CA GLN A 12 12.04 -12.62 -6.86
C GLN A 12 11.77 -13.32 -8.19
N VAL A 13 12.20 -14.57 -8.32
CA VAL A 13 12.04 -15.40 -9.51
C VAL A 13 11.45 -16.73 -9.05
N ASN A 14 10.35 -17.14 -9.67
CA ASN A 14 9.74 -18.44 -9.45
C ASN A 14 9.13 -18.95 -10.77
N THR A 15 9.88 -19.82 -11.44
CA THR A 15 9.48 -20.44 -12.71
C THR A 15 8.81 -21.80 -12.54
N GLY A 16 8.52 -22.22 -11.30
CA GLY A 16 7.76 -23.43 -11.03
C GLY A 16 6.30 -23.32 -11.48
N ASP A 17 5.49 -24.34 -11.19
CA ASP A 17 4.05 -24.28 -11.46
C ASP A 17 3.35 -23.26 -10.54
N PRO A 18 2.22 -22.66 -10.99
CA PRO A 18 1.39 -21.82 -10.13
C PRO A 18 0.96 -22.56 -8.86
N ARG A 19 1.02 -21.85 -7.73
CA ARG A 19 0.63 -22.39 -6.42
C ARG A 19 -0.55 -21.63 -5.81
N VAL A 20 -1.13 -22.20 -4.76
CA VAL A 20 -2.04 -21.47 -3.87
C VAL A 20 -1.20 -20.84 -2.77
N VAL A 21 -1.31 -19.52 -2.62
CA VAL A 21 -0.71 -18.74 -1.54
C VAL A 21 -1.82 -18.36 -0.58
N GLU A 22 -1.80 -19.00 0.58
CA GLU A 22 -2.78 -18.77 1.64
C GLU A 22 -2.37 -17.56 2.48
N ILE A 23 -3.31 -16.64 2.69
CA ILE A 23 -3.12 -15.46 3.55
C ILE A 23 -4.31 -15.32 4.50
N ARG A 24 -4.05 -14.74 5.68
CA ARG A 24 -5.08 -14.42 6.66
C ARG A 24 -5.00 -12.96 7.05
N LEU A 25 -6.08 -12.23 6.80
CA LEU A 25 -6.26 -10.83 7.18
C LEU A 25 -7.30 -10.75 8.31
N GLU A 26 -6.90 -10.20 9.45
CA GLU A 26 -7.78 -9.96 10.58
C GLU A 26 -8.10 -8.47 10.65
N VAL A 27 -9.38 -8.13 10.74
CA VAL A 27 -9.83 -6.75 10.90
C VAL A 27 -9.65 -6.33 12.35
N GLU A 28 -9.04 -5.17 12.57
CA GLU A 28 -8.97 -4.55 13.89
C GLU A 28 -9.45 -3.10 13.78
N GLU A 29 -10.51 -2.78 14.53
CA GLU A 29 -10.97 -1.42 14.76
C GLU A 29 -10.31 -0.88 16.04
N LYS A 30 -9.57 0.22 15.95
CA LYS A 30 -8.79 0.72 17.08
C LYS A 30 -8.54 2.21 16.99
N GLU A 31 -8.29 2.82 18.13
CA GLU A 31 -7.74 4.18 18.16
C GLU A 31 -6.24 4.15 17.81
N ILE A 32 -5.82 5.07 16.94
CA ILE A 32 -4.42 5.30 16.58
C ILE A 32 -4.06 6.78 16.79
N GLU A 33 -2.82 7.05 17.18
CA GLU A 33 -2.25 8.40 17.18
C GLU A 33 -1.66 8.69 15.78
N ILE A 34 -2.16 9.72 15.09
CA ILE A 34 -1.73 10.08 13.73
C ILE A 34 -0.84 11.32 13.67
N ALA A 35 -0.83 12.10 14.76
CA ALA A 35 0.08 13.22 15.01
C ALA A 35 0.14 13.43 16.53
N PRO A 36 1.13 14.15 17.08
CA PRO A 36 1.27 14.30 18.53
C PRO A 36 -0.02 14.80 19.20
N GLY A 37 -0.61 13.95 20.05
CA GLY A 37 -1.86 14.22 20.77
C GLY A 37 -3.13 14.19 19.93
N VAL A 38 -3.04 13.71 18.68
CA VAL A 38 -4.13 13.67 17.71
C VAL A 38 -4.46 12.22 17.41
N PHE A 39 -5.66 11.81 17.81
CA PHE A 39 -6.13 10.43 17.71
C PHE A 39 -7.29 10.30 16.74
N MET A 40 -7.41 9.11 16.15
CA MET A 40 -8.60 8.74 15.37
C MET A 40 -8.91 7.26 15.49
N TRP A 41 -10.19 6.95 15.27
CA TRP A 41 -10.63 5.57 15.12
C TRP A 41 -10.27 5.05 13.73
N ALA A 42 -9.36 4.10 13.64
CA ALA A 42 -8.93 3.47 12.39
C ALA A 42 -9.56 2.09 12.21
N PHE A 43 -9.77 1.73 10.94
CA PHE A 43 -10.12 0.37 10.54
C PHE A 43 -8.94 -0.21 9.79
N THR A 44 -8.43 -1.34 10.25
CA THR A 44 -7.13 -1.85 9.80
C THR A 44 -7.24 -3.30 9.34
N PHE A 45 -6.36 -3.67 8.41
CA PHE A 45 -6.07 -5.08 8.14
C PHE A 45 -4.79 -5.44 8.91
N ASN A 46 -4.86 -6.41 9.82
CA ASN A 46 -3.79 -6.85 10.72
C ASN A 46 -3.26 -5.74 11.65
N GLY A 47 -4.11 -4.83 12.11
CA GLY A 47 -3.75 -3.86 13.15
C GLY A 47 -2.87 -2.70 12.69
N SER A 48 -2.53 -2.61 11.40
CA SER A 48 -1.65 -1.57 10.85
C SER A 48 -2.33 -0.73 9.76
N VAL A 49 -1.91 0.53 9.66
CA VAL A 49 -2.22 1.42 8.52
C VAL A 49 -0.91 1.80 7.82
N PRO A 50 -0.72 1.47 6.54
CA PRO A 50 -1.56 0.56 5.74
C PRO A 50 -1.52 -0.89 6.27
N GLY A 51 -2.45 -1.71 5.78
CA GLY A 51 -2.41 -3.16 5.95
C GLY A 51 -1.15 -3.77 5.33
N PRO A 52 -0.74 -4.99 5.71
CA PRO A 52 0.52 -5.59 5.29
C PRO A 52 0.56 -5.82 3.77
N ILE A 53 1.75 -5.73 3.18
CA ILE A 53 1.92 -6.06 1.77
C ILE A 53 1.85 -7.58 1.55
N ILE A 54 1.14 -7.98 0.51
CA ILE A 54 1.06 -9.38 0.04
C ILE A 54 1.99 -9.53 -1.16
N VAL A 55 2.76 -10.61 -1.24
CA VAL A 55 3.64 -10.89 -2.39
C VAL A 55 3.33 -12.27 -2.95
N VAL A 56 3.02 -12.34 -4.24
CA VAL A 56 2.76 -13.57 -5.01
C VAL A 56 3.38 -13.48 -6.39
N HIS A 57 3.38 -14.57 -7.16
CA HIS A 57 3.80 -14.54 -8.56
C HIS A 57 2.59 -14.55 -9.50
N GLU A 58 2.78 -14.01 -10.69
CA GLU A 58 1.80 -14.07 -11.76
C GLU A 58 1.42 -15.54 -12.06
N GLY A 59 0.12 -15.77 -12.17
CA GLY A 59 -0.48 -17.07 -12.36
C GLY A 59 -0.87 -17.79 -11.07
N ASP A 60 -0.27 -17.44 -9.92
CA ASP A 60 -0.62 -18.03 -8.61
C ASP A 60 -2.07 -17.73 -8.24
N TYR A 61 -2.61 -18.55 -7.34
CA TYR A 61 -3.88 -18.28 -6.67
C TYR A 61 -3.61 -17.66 -5.31
N VAL A 62 -4.28 -16.55 -5.00
CA VAL A 62 -4.35 -15.99 -3.66
C VAL A 62 -5.59 -16.56 -2.99
N GLU A 63 -5.44 -17.29 -1.90
CA GLU A 63 -6.54 -17.76 -1.07
C GLU A 63 -6.51 -17.02 0.26
N MET A 64 -7.44 -16.09 0.42
CA MET A 64 -7.47 -15.12 1.49
C MET A 64 -8.60 -15.44 2.45
N THR A 65 -8.25 -15.61 3.73
CA THR A 65 -9.21 -15.67 4.84
C THR A 65 -9.32 -14.28 5.46
N LEU A 66 -10.48 -13.63 5.33
CA LEU A 66 -10.78 -12.36 6.00
C LEU A 66 -11.59 -12.66 7.25
N VAL A 67 -11.14 -12.16 8.40
CA VAL A 67 -11.80 -12.37 9.69
C VAL A 67 -12.16 -11.04 10.30
N ASN A 68 -13.41 -10.91 10.71
CA ASN A 68 -13.88 -9.76 11.47
C ASN A 68 -14.24 -10.24 12.89
N PRO A 69 -13.34 -10.06 13.88
CA PRO A 69 -13.60 -10.42 15.27
C PRO A 69 -14.90 -9.83 15.82
N SER A 70 -15.55 -10.53 16.77
CA SER A 70 -16.79 -10.05 17.39
C SER A 70 -16.64 -8.82 18.27
N SER A 71 -15.40 -8.38 18.52
CA SER A 71 -15.08 -7.14 19.24
C SER A 71 -15.22 -5.88 18.38
N ASN A 72 -15.26 -6.02 17.06
CA ASN A 72 -15.46 -4.91 16.13
C ASN A 72 -16.95 -4.56 16.01
N GLU A 73 -17.26 -3.39 15.46
CA GLU A 73 -18.65 -2.91 15.34
C GLU A 73 -19.18 -2.93 13.91
N LEU A 74 -18.31 -2.80 12.90
CA LEU A 74 -18.74 -2.56 11.53
C LEU A 74 -18.67 -3.81 10.65
N LEU A 75 -19.49 -3.77 9.59
CA LEU A 75 -19.36 -4.65 8.44
C LEU A 75 -18.13 -4.25 7.63
N HIS A 76 -17.30 -5.23 7.27
CA HIS A 76 -16.15 -5.03 6.40
C HIS A 76 -16.16 -6.00 5.22
N ASN A 77 -15.40 -5.68 4.19
CA ASN A 77 -15.09 -6.59 3.08
C ASN A 77 -13.72 -6.23 2.51
N ILE A 78 -13.34 -6.85 1.39
CA ILE A 78 -12.08 -6.53 0.70
C ILE A 78 -12.24 -6.58 -0.82
N ASP A 79 -11.76 -5.53 -1.47
CA ASP A 79 -11.62 -5.37 -2.91
C ASP A 79 -10.12 -5.44 -3.25
N PHE A 80 -9.72 -6.45 -4.02
CA PHE A 80 -8.39 -6.55 -4.62
C PHE A 80 -8.43 -6.04 -6.06
N HIS A 81 -7.67 -4.98 -6.34
CA HIS A 81 -7.50 -4.48 -7.71
C HIS A 81 -6.74 -5.48 -8.61
N ALA A 82 -6.01 -6.41 -8.01
CA ALA A 82 -5.34 -7.52 -8.70
C ALA A 82 -6.27 -8.67 -9.11
N SER A 83 -7.52 -8.66 -8.64
CA SER A 83 -8.52 -9.71 -8.93
C SER A 83 -9.50 -9.28 -10.01
N ALA A 84 -10.29 -10.22 -10.54
CA ALA A 84 -11.28 -9.95 -11.59
C ALA A 84 -12.66 -10.53 -11.23
N GLY A 85 -13.69 -9.70 -11.38
CA GLY A 85 -15.08 -10.05 -11.06
C GLY A 85 -15.51 -9.63 -9.66
N ALA A 86 -16.83 -9.63 -9.40
CA ALA A 86 -17.41 -9.42 -8.07
C ALA A 86 -16.90 -8.19 -7.30
N LEU A 87 -16.65 -7.07 -8.00
CA LEU A 87 -16.08 -5.84 -7.45
C LEU A 87 -14.75 -6.10 -6.70
N GLY A 88 -13.83 -6.80 -7.37
CA GLY A 88 -12.53 -7.19 -6.80
C GLY A 88 -12.62 -8.19 -5.64
N GLY A 89 -13.76 -8.88 -5.51
CA GLY A 89 -14.08 -9.73 -4.37
C GLY A 89 -14.93 -9.06 -3.29
N GLY A 90 -15.13 -7.74 -3.36
CA GLY A 90 -15.88 -6.98 -2.35
C GLY A 90 -17.33 -7.44 -2.20
N SER A 91 -17.99 -7.85 -3.28
CA SER A 91 -19.37 -8.35 -3.20
C SER A 91 -19.48 -9.78 -2.64
N LEU A 92 -18.37 -10.50 -2.48
CA LEU A 92 -18.32 -11.87 -1.97
C LEU A 92 -17.73 -11.96 -0.56
N THR A 93 -17.20 -10.87 -0.02
CA THR A 93 -16.40 -10.88 1.21
C THR A 93 -16.99 -10.00 2.33
N GLN A 94 -18.29 -9.72 2.28
CA GLN A 94 -18.98 -8.99 3.35
C GLN A 94 -19.02 -9.83 4.64
N VAL A 95 -18.31 -9.39 5.67
CA VAL A 95 -18.20 -10.03 6.98
C VAL A 95 -18.54 -9.05 8.10
N GLY A 96 -19.59 -9.34 8.84
CA GLY A 96 -19.95 -8.63 10.06
C GLY A 96 -19.12 -9.10 11.26
N PRO A 97 -19.25 -8.44 12.42
CA PRO A 97 -18.55 -8.85 13.63
C PRO A 97 -18.83 -10.31 14.00
N GLY A 98 -17.76 -11.06 14.28
CA GLY A 98 -17.79 -12.49 14.58
C GLY A 98 -17.83 -13.42 13.36
N GLN A 99 -17.69 -12.88 12.14
CA GLN A 99 -17.74 -13.66 10.90
C GLN A 99 -16.36 -13.73 10.22
N GLU A 100 -16.19 -14.77 9.39
CA GLU A 100 -15.05 -14.89 8.48
C GLU A 100 -15.50 -15.39 7.11
N VAL A 101 -14.68 -15.14 6.10
CA VAL A 101 -14.91 -15.58 4.73
C VAL A 101 -13.60 -15.94 4.06
N VAL A 102 -13.62 -16.94 3.18
CA VAL A 102 -12.49 -17.30 2.33
C VAL A 102 -12.80 -16.91 0.88
N LEU A 103 -11.90 -16.14 0.27
CA LEU A 103 -11.94 -15.79 -1.15
C LEU A 103 -10.69 -16.36 -1.83
N ARG A 104 -10.88 -17.03 -2.97
CA ARG A 104 -9.77 -17.40 -3.84
C ARG A 104 -9.88 -16.73 -5.20
N PHE A 105 -8.81 -16.07 -5.64
CA PHE A 105 -8.69 -15.51 -6.98
C PHE A 105 -7.33 -15.84 -7.60
N ARG A 106 -7.25 -15.81 -8.93
CA ARG A 106 -6.00 -15.99 -9.65
C ARG A 106 -5.35 -14.64 -9.94
N ALA A 107 -4.10 -14.46 -9.56
CA ALA A 107 -3.32 -13.25 -9.84
C ALA A 107 -2.83 -13.27 -11.30
N THR A 108 -3.66 -12.78 -12.22
CA THR A 108 -3.44 -12.94 -13.68
C THR A 108 -2.61 -11.83 -14.34
N LYS A 109 -2.21 -10.81 -13.59
CA LYS A 109 -1.45 -9.67 -14.12
C LYS A 109 -0.31 -9.34 -13.17
N ALA A 110 0.92 -9.29 -13.69
CA ALA A 110 2.07 -8.82 -12.92
C ALA A 110 2.00 -7.29 -12.67
N GLY A 111 2.21 -6.89 -11.42
CA GLY A 111 2.22 -5.51 -11.00
C GLY A 111 2.03 -5.30 -9.49
N ALA A 112 2.13 -4.05 -9.06
CA ALA A 112 1.68 -3.60 -7.75
C ALA A 112 0.24 -3.08 -7.84
N PHE A 113 -0.62 -3.55 -6.94
CA PHE A 113 -2.05 -3.21 -6.91
C PHE A 113 -2.48 -2.87 -5.49
N ILE A 114 -3.50 -2.03 -5.36
CA ILE A 114 -4.13 -1.74 -4.07
C ILE A 114 -5.10 -2.88 -3.71
N TYR A 115 -5.27 -3.11 -2.42
CA TYR A 115 -6.49 -3.71 -1.89
C TYR A 115 -7.09 -2.79 -0.83
N HIS A 116 -8.42 -2.75 -0.72
CA HIS A 116 -9.07 -1.91 0.28
C HIS A 116 -10.47 -2.41 0.65
N CYS A 117 -11.00 -1.93 1.78
CA CYS A 117 -12.39 -2.17 2.15
C CYS A 117 -13.35 -1.34 1.27
N ALA A 118 -14.52 -1.89 0.95
CA ALA A 118 -15.54 -1.29 0.10
C ALA A 118 -16.96 -1.82 0.41
N PRO A 119 -17.51 -1.57 1.61
CA PRO A 119 -18.77 -2.19 2.06
C PRO A 119 -20.02 -1.67 1.34
N GLY A 120 -19.89 -0.62 0.52
CA GLY A 120 -20.95 -0.06 -0.32
C GLY A 120 -21.32 1.38 0.05
N GLY A 121 -21.95 2.11 -0.89
CA GLY A 121 -22.43 3.48 -0.67
C GLY A 121 -21.33 4.46 -0.22
N THR A 122 -21.70 5.41 0.64
CA THR A 122 -20.77 6.40 1.22
C THR A 122 -19.79 5.79 2.23
N MET A 123 -19.99 4.53 2.62
CA MET A 123 -19.10 3.82 3.55
C MET A 123 -17.82 3.33 2.85
N VAL A 124 -17.78 3.25 1.52
CA VAL A 124 -16.56 2.93 0.77
C VAL A 124 -15.45 3.95 1.05
N PRO A 125 -15.60 5.25 0.72
CA PRO A 125 -14.55 6.22 1.01
C PRO A 125 -14.29 6.35 2.52
N TRP A 126 -15.31 6.21 3.37
CA TRP A 126 -15.12 6.30 4.82
C TRP A 126 -14.18 5.24 5.36
N HIS A 127 -14.37 3.97 4.98
CA HIS A 127 -13.47 2.90 5.43
C HIS A 127 -12.04 3.07 4.88
N VAL A 128 -11.91 3.48 3.62
CA VAL A 128 -10.60 3.71 2.98
C VAL A 128 -9.83 4.84 3.67
N VAL A 129 -10.46 5.97 3.94
CA VAL A 129 -9.79 7.13 4.58
C VAL A 129 -9.58 6.94 6.09
N HIS A 130 -10.21 5.94 6.69
CA HIS A 130 -9.94 5.48 8.05
C HIS A 130 -8.80 4.44 8.13
N GLY A 131 -8.05 4.24 7.03
CA GLY A 131 -6.84 3.43 7.01
C GLY A 131 -7.01 2.02 6.44
N MET A 132 -8.21 1.64 5.98
CA MET A 132 -8.51 0.26 5.60
C MET A 132 -8.11 -0.07 4.16
N ASN A 133 -6.83 0.04 3.89
CA ASN A 133 -6.21 -0.26 2.59
C ASN A 133 -4.79 -0.80 2.77
N GLY A 134 -4.31 -1.50 1.75
CA GLY A 134 -2.95 -2.00 1.66
C GLY A 134 -2.58 -2.27 0.20
N ALA A 135 -1.52 -3.04 -0.03
CA ALA A 135 -1.09 -3.38 -1.38
C ALA A 135 -0.73 -4.86 -1.55
N ILE A 136 -0.89 -5.35 -2.78
CA ILE A 136 -0.40 -6.65 -3.23
C ILE A 136 0.58 -6.45 -4.38
N MET A 137 1.73 -7.12 -4.32
CA MET A 137 2.70 -7.20 -5.40
C MET A 137 2.60 -8.58 -6.05
N VAL A 138 2.25 -8.59 -7.33
CA VAL A 138 2.26 -9.76 -8.20
C VAL A 138 3.51 -9.70 -9.07
N LEU A 139 4.55 -10.45 -8.69
CA LEU A 139 5.81 -10.49 -9.43
C LEU A 139 5.65 -11.26 -10.75
N PRO A 140 6.30 -10.85 -11.85
CA PRO A 140 6.47 -11.73 -13.00
C PRO A 140 7.23 -12.99 -12.57
N ARG A 141 6.91 -14.15 -13.14
CA ARG A 141 7.57 -15.43 -12.78
C ARG A 141 9.09 -15.41 -12.98
N GLU A 142 9.55 -14.66 -13.97
CA GLU A 142 10.97 -14.50 -14.30
C GLU A 142 11.64 -13.31 -13.60
N GLY A 143 10.94 -12.64 -12.68
CA GLY A 143 11.41 -11.42 -12.01
C GLY A 143 11.22 -10.15 -12.83
N LEU A 144 11.67 -9.03 -12.28
CA LEU A 144 11.55 -7.71 -12.90
C LEU A 144 12.56 -7.56 -14.05
N ARG A 145 12.23 -6.74 -15.04
CA ARG A 145 13.10 -6.46 -16.20
C ARG A 145 13.20 -4.96 -16.48
N ASP A 146 14.37 -4.55 -16.96
CA ASP A 146 14.63 -3.20 -17.45
C ASP A 146 14.04 -2.99 -18.86
N PRO A 147 14.10 -1.76 -19.43
CA PRO A 147 13.59 -1.51 -20.78
C PRO A 147 14.29 -2.29 -21.91
N ALA A 148 15.51 -2.77 -21.68
CA ALA A 148 16.26 -3.60 -22.61
C ALA A 148 16.00 -5.11 -22.40
N GLY A 149 15.17 -5.48 -21.42
CA GLY A 149 14.83 -6.85 -21.08
C GLY A 149 15.82 -7.53 -20.13
N ASN A 150 16.82 -6.82 -19.60
CA ASN A 150 17.76 -7.39 -18.63
C ASN A 150 17.08 -7.59 -17.27
N PRO A 151 17.42 -8.65 -16.51
CA PRO A 151 16.88 -8.85 -15.17
C PRO A 151 17.24 -7.69 -14.22
N ILE A 152 16.26 -7.25 -13.43
CA ILE A 152 16.43 -6.36 -12.29
C ILE A 152 16.22 -7.18 -11.02
N SER A 153 17.14 -7.05 -10.06
CA SER A 153 17.00 -7.63 -8.72
C SER A 153 17.17 -6.56 -7.65
N TYR A 154 16.60 -6.79 -6.48
CA TYR A 154 16.74 -5.91 -5.32
C TYR A 154 17.26 -6.67 -4.10
N ASP A 155 18.12 -6.04 -3.31
CA ASP A 155 18.59 -6.61 -2.04
C ASP A 155 17.55 -6.43 -0.92
N ARG A 156 16.71 -5.39 -1.03
CA ARG A 156 15.68 -5.02 -0.04
C ARG A 156 14.47 -4.41 -0.71
N ALA A 157 13.32 -4.59 -0.08
CA ALA A 157 12.07 -3.97 -0.48
C ALA A 157 11.40 -3.32 0.74
N TYR A 158 10.80 -2.15 0.53
CA TYR A 158 10.02 -1.42 1.53
C TYR A 158 8.67 -1.04 0.96
N TYR A 159 7.63 -1.14 1.78
CA TYR A 159 6.27 -0.79 1.45
C TYR A 159 5.89 0.49 2.19
N VAL A 160 5.58 1.54 1.42
CA VAL A 160 5.16 2.85 1.95
C VAL A 160 3.75 3.14 1.48
N GLY A 161 2.75 2.90 2.33
CA GLY A 161 1.39 3.39 2.11
C GLY A 161 1.27 4.83 2.59
N GLU A 162 0.68 5.69 1.77
CA GLU A 162 0.40 7.08 2.10
C GLU A 162 -1.09 7.25 2.35
N GLN A 163 -1.46 7.76 3.52
CA GLN A 163 -2.85 7.82 3.98
C GLN A 163 -3.29 9.28 4.18
N ASP A 164 -4.39 9.65 3.52
CA ASP A 164 -5.08 10.91 3.83
C ASP A 164 -6.09 10.68 4.95
N TYR A 165 -6.02 11.50 5.99
CA TYR A 165 -7.02 11.55 7.06
C TYR A 165 -7.84 12.83 6.98
N TYR A 166 -9.15 12.70 7.20
CA TYR A 166 -10.12 13.79 7.12
C TYR A 166 -10.87 13.87 8.43
N LEU A 167 -10.41 14.71 9.33
CA LEU A 167 -10.94 14.76 10.68
C LEU A 167 -11.79 16.01 10.89
N PRO A 168 -12.92 15.89 11.61
CA PRO A 168 -13.79 17.02 11.88
C PRO A 168 -13.05 18.05 12.76
N ARG A 169 -13.31 19.33 12.49
CA ARG A 169 -12.83 20.43 13.34
C ARG A 169 -13.86 20.76 14.41
N GLY A 170 -13.40 21.03 15.63
CA GLY A 170 -14.24 21.61 16.68
C GLY A 170 -14.64 23.07 16.37
N GLU A 171 -15.66 23.57 17.08
CA GLU A 171 -16.22 24.92 16.88
C GLU A 171 -15.19 26.05 17.09
N ASN A 172 -14.16 25.83 17.90
CA ASN A 172 -13.13 26.83 18.21
C ASN A 172 -12.02 26.91 17.13
N GLY A 173 -12.08 26.10 16.08
CA GLY A 173 -11.02 26.02 15.07
C GLY A 173 -9.75 25.32 15.56
N ASP A 174 -9.74 24.83 16.81
CA ASP A 174 -8.73 23.92 17.31
C ASP A 174 -8.68 22.70 16.40
N LEU A 175 -7.49 22.46 15.84
CA LEU A 175 -7.23 21.33 14.97
C LEU A 175 -7.21 20.08 15.85
N SER A 176 -8.38 19.46 16.05
CA SER A 176 -8.44 18.06 16.46
C SER A 176 -7.87 17.13 15.39
N ALA A 177 -7.63 17.63 14.16
CA ALA A 177 -6.72 17.07 13.17
C ALA A 177 -6.75 17.75 11.78
N MET A 178 -5.82 17.30 10.95
CA MET A 178 -5.62 17.57 9.52
C MET A 178 -6.91 17.77 8.72
N THR A 179 -6.94 18.88 7.98
CA THR A 179 -8.03 19.21 7.05
C THR A 179 -7.42 19.44 5.67
N VAL A 180 -7.77 18.60 4.72
CA VAL A 180 -7.67 18.96 3.30
C VAL A 180 -8.93 19.75 2.94
N HIS A 181 -8.74 20.92 2.34
CA HIS A 181 -9.78 21.93 2.12
C HIS A 181 -10.92 21.41 1.22
N PRO A 182 -12.21 21.52 1.60
CA PRO A 182 -13.35 20.92 0.86
C PRO A 182 -13.70 21.58 -0.49
N ARG A 183 -12.89 22.51 -1.00
CA ARG A 183 -13.12 23.19 -2.30
C ARG A 183 -12.25 22.69 -3.43
N ARG A 184 -11.36 21.74 -3.16
CA ARG A 184 -10.55 21.08 -4.17
C ARG A 184 -10.52 19.63 -3.75
N TRP A 185 -11.33 18.79 -4.37
CA TRP A 185 -11.06 17.35 -4.35
C TRP A 185 -9.72 17.21 -5.06
N PRO A 186 -8.57 16.98 -4.37
CA PRO A 186 -7.46 16.50 -5.14
C PRO A 186 -7.89 15.08 -5.51
N THR A 187 -8.09 14.84 -6.79
CA THR A 187 -7.86 13.52 -7.37
C THR A 187 -6.40 13.17 -7.05
N ALA A 188 -6.12 12.72 -5.82
CA ALA A 188 -4.86 13.00 -5.17
C ALA A 188 -3.79 12.00 -5.58
N SER A 189 -3.35 12.14 -6.82
CA SER A 189 -2.14 11.49 -7.27
C SER A 189 -0.99 11.99 -6.38
N ARG A 190 -0.13 11.08 -5.94
CA ARG A 190 0.99 11.38 -5.06
C ARG A 190 2.25 11.62 -5.88
N ILE A 191 2.91 12.72 -5.60
CA ILE A 191 4.15 13.11 -6.26
C ILE A 191 5.28 12.57 -5.38
N ARG A 192 5.97 11.51 -5.78
CA ARG A 192 6.99 10.86 -4.96
C ARG A 192 8.38 11.31 -5.37
N HIS A 193 9.25 11.48 -4.38
CA HIS A 193 10.64 11.86 -4.59
C HIS A 193 11.54 11.29 -3.50
N LEU A 194 12.78 10.97 -3.89
CA LEU A 194 13.85 10.55 -3.00
C LEU A 194 14.92 11.64 -2.96
N ILE A 195 14.94 12.47 -1.92
CA ILE A 195 15.93 13.55 -1.76
C ILE A 195 17.33 12.94 -1.71
N GLY A 196 18.20 13.38 -2.63
CA GLY A 196 19.56 12.87 -2.78
C GLY A 196 19.67 11.60 -3.63
N GLY A 197 18.58 11.11 -4.21
CA GLY A 197 18.56 9.98 -5.12
C GLY A 197 17.74 10.26 -6.38
N HIS A 198 17.50 9.20 -7.14
CA HIS A 198 16.62 9.15 -8.32
C HIS A 198 15.97 7.77 -8.35
N GLY A 199 14.79 7.63 -8.96
CA GLY A 199 14.26 6.33 -9.38
C GLY A 199 15.00 5.84 -10.62
N ASP A 200 15.94 4.91 -10.43
CA ASP A 200 16.68 4.31 -11.56
C ASP A 200 15.69 3.57 -12.49
N TYR A 201 14.70 2.88 -11.92
CA TYR A 201 13.57 2.28 -12.63
C TYR A 201 12.27 2.56 -11.88
N VAL A 202 11.23 3.06 -12.56
CA VAL A 202 9.95 3.44 -11.95
C VAL A 202 8.76 2.94 -12.77
N TRP A 203 7.87 2.20 -12.11
CA TRP A 203 6.55 1.84 -12.61
C TRP A 203 5.48 2.69 -11.94
N GLU A 204 5.21 3.88 -12.48
CA GLU A 204 4.24 4.84 -11.93
C GLU A 204 2.81 4.29 -11.81
N ARG A 205 2.45 3.37 -12.70
CA ARG A 205 1.13 2.72 -12.75
C ARG A 205 1.13 1.30 -12.17
N GLY A 206 2.26 0.86 -11.60
CA GLY A 206 2.40 -0.43 -10.93
C GLY A 206 2.48 -1.66 -11.85
N GLY A 207 2.05 -1.60 -13.12
CA GLY A 207 2.07 -2.75 -14.03
C GLY A 207 3.48 -3.11 -14.51
N PHE A 208 3.96 -4.32 -14.17
CA PHE A 208 5.32 -4.78 -14.51
C PHE A 208 5.46 -5.34 -15.93
N SER A 209 4.35 -5.52 -16.65
CA SER A 209 4.37 -5.85 -18.09
C SER A 209 4.77 -4.66 -18.97
N SER A 210 4.67 -3.44 -18.45
CA SER A 210 5.14 -2.22 -19.11
C SER A 210 6.61 -1.97 -18.75
N PRO A 211 7.45 -1.51 -19.69
CA PRO A 211 8.80 -1.05 -19.38
C PRO A 211 8.76 0.07 -18.31
N PRO A 212 9.67 0.05 -17.32
CA PRO A 212 9.76 1.15 -16.36
C PRO A 212 10.24 2.43 -17.04
N ALA A 213 9.84 3.58 -16.50
CA ALA A 213 10.55 4.83 -16.74
C ALA A 213 11.93 4.78 -16.05
N VAL A 214 12.90 5.52 -16.57
CA VAL A 214 14.28 5.51 -16.07
C VAL A 214 14.73 6.90 -15.64
N ASP A 215 15.66 6.95 -14.68
CA ASP A 215 16.33 8.16 -14.21
C ASP A 215 15.37 9.30 -13.77
N LEU A 216 14.24 8.93 -13.14
CA LEU A 216 13.27 9.92 -12.68
C LEU A 216 13.75 10.60 -11.40
N GLU A 217 13.79 11.93 -11.39
CA GLU A 217 13.93 12.70 -10.16
C GLU A 217 12.69 12.53 -9.27
N THR A 218 11.51 12.61 -9.88
CA THR A 218 10.21 12.68 -9.21
C THR A 218 9.19 11.98 -10.10
N TRP A 219 8.22 11.27 -9.50
CA TRP A 219 7.23 10.50 -10.24
C TRP A 219 5.84 10.59 -9.61
N VAL A 220 4.80 10.23 -10.36
CA VAL A 220 3.40 10.39 -9.94
C VAL A 220 2.71 9.04 -9.84
N ILE A 221 2.22 8.72 -8.64
CA ILE A 221 1.33 7.57 -8.41
C ILE A 221 -0.10 8.06 -8.48
N ALA A 222 -0.94 7.49 -9.36
CA ALA A 222 -2.34 7.89 -9.43
C ALA A 222 -3.12 7.49 -8.16
N ALA A 223 -4.13 8.28 -7.83
CA ALA A 223 -5.11 7.89 -6.83
C ALA A 223 -5.73 6.53 -7.18
N GLY A 224 -5.88 5.66 -6.17
CA GLY A 224 -6.40 4.30 -6.36
C GLY A 224 -5.43 3.35 -7.08
N SER A 225 -4.13 3.65 -7.12
CA SER A 225 -3.10 2.78 -7.69
C SER A 225 -1.90 2.64 -6.76
N ALA A 226 -1.11 1.60 -6.99
CA ALA A 226 0.22 1.45 -6.42
C ALA A 226 1.26 1.63 -7.52
N GLY A 227 2.44 2.12 -7.17
CA GLY A 227 3.61 2.09 -8.05
C GLY A 227 4.80 1.44 -7.35
N ALA A 228 5.86 1.23 -8.12
CA ALA A 228 7.11 0.68 -7.62
C ALA A 228 8.28 1.46 -8.19
N SER A 229 9.35 1.56 -7.42
CA SER A 229 10.60 2.16 -7.86
C SER A 229 11.79 1.38 -7.33
N ILE A 230 12.86 1.30 -8.14
CA ILE A 230 14.14 0.70 -7.79
C ILE A 230 15.19 1.80 -7.70
N HIS A 231 16.02 1.70 -6.66
CA HIS A 231 17.04 2.67 -6.34
C HIS A 231 18.33 1.96 -5.95
N THR A 232 19.42 2.27 -6.66
CA THR A 232 20.77 1.86 -6.31
C THR A 232 21.42 2.95 -5.47
N ILE A 233 21.71 2.63 -4.22
CA ILE A 233 22.27 3.58 -3.26
C ILE A 233 23.77 3.68 -3.48
N ARG A 234 24.22 4.84 -3.97
CA ARG A 234 25.61 5.09 -4.36
C ARG A 234 26.41 5.88 -3.31
N GLN A 235 25.75 6.47 -2.32
CA GLN A 235 26.40 7.27 -1.27
C GLN A 235 25.81 6.94 0.11
N PRO A 236 26.63 6.67 1.14
CA PRO A 236 26.15 6.41 2.49
C PRO A 236 25.78 7.73 3.17
N ARG A 237 24.51 8.14 3.05
CA ARG A 237 23.97 9.36 3.65
C ARG A 237 22.52 9.16 4.08
N THR A 238 22.00 10.06 4.91
CA THR A 238 20.56 10.10 5.18
C THR A 238 19.79 10.53 3.92
N TYR A 239 18.71 9.83 3.63
CA TYR A 239 17.77 10.12 2.55
C TYR A 239 16.39 10.42 3.12
N ALA A 240 15.63 11.25 2.42
CA ALA A 240 14.21 11.48 2.70
C ALA A 240 13.37 11.03 1.49
N TYR A 241 12.40 10.16 1.73
CA TYR A 241 11.41 9.73 0.74
C TYR A 241 10.06 10.36 1.07
N LEU A 242 9.50 11.17 0.18
CA LEU A 242 8.40 12.08 0.54
C LEU A 242 7.38 12.31 -0.58
N SER A 243 6.27 12.98 -0.23
CA SER A 243 5.44 13.71 -1.19
C SER A 243 6.15 15.01 -1.58
N HIS A 244 6.47 15.20 -2.87
CA HIS A 244 7.12 16.43 -3.36
C HIS A 244 6.14 17.62 -3.44
N ASN A 245 4.89 17.45 -3.03
CA ASN A 245 4.17 18.59 -2.47
C ASN A 245 4.78 18.88 -1.09
N LEU A 246 5.69 19.85 -1.01
CA LEU A 246 6.46 20.10 0.21
C LEU A 246 5.58 20.57 1.38
N ILE A 247 4.37 21.07 1.13
CA ILE A 247 3.39 21.33 2.17
C ILE A 247 2.92 20.00 2.78
N GLU A 248 2.57 19.01 1.96
CA GLU A 248 2.23 17.66 2.43
C GLU A 248 3.38 17.03 3.21
N ALA A 249 4.61 17.08 2.69
CA ALA A 249 5.75 16.45 3.37
C ALA A 249 6.15 17.10 4.70
N PHE A 250 6.19 18.43 4.76
CA PHE A 250 6.77 19.14 5.91
C PHE A 250 5.74 19.70 6.88
N VAL A 251 4.51 19.96 6.42
CA VAL A 251 3.41 20.43 7.29
C VAL A 251 2.51 19.27 7.72
N PHE A 252 2.29 18.30 6.83
CA PHE A 252 1.39 17.15 7.07
C PHE A 252 2.11 15.80 7.22
N ASP A 253 3.43 15.86 7.40
CA ASP A 253 4.29 14.71 7.69
C ASP A 253 4.28 13.57 6.65
N ALA A 254 3.98 13.86 5.39
CA ALA A 254 4.06 12.89 4.29
C ALA A 254 5.52 12.60 3.85
N LYS A 255 6.34 12.11 4.78
CA LYS A 255 7.77 11.78 4.55
C LYS A 255 8.23 10.60 5.42
N ALA A 256 9.21 9.88 4.91
CA ALA A 256 9.98 8.89 5.63
C ALA A 256 11.47 9.27 5.56
N ILE A 257 12.20 9.08 6.65
CA ILE A 257 13.64 9.31 6.71
C ILE A 257 14.33 7.97 6.89
N TRP A 258 15.37 7.74 6.09
CA TRP A 258 16.11 6.49 6.12
C TRP A 258 17.61 6.76 6.01
N SER A 259 18.42 5.97 6.70
CA SER A 259 19.89 6.02 6.61
C SER A 259 20.45 4.61 6.34
N PRO A 260 21.02 4.35 5.16
CA PRO A 260 21.79 3.13 4.91
C PRO A 260 23.00 3.10 5.83
N ARG A 261 23.16 2.04 6.63
CA ARG A 261 24.42 1.77 7.34
C ARG A 261 25.42 1.10 6.40
N GLU A 262 26.71 1.39 6.57
CA GLU A 262 27.82 0.80 5.80
C GLU A 262 27.88 -0.74 5.86
N ASN A 263 27.27 -1.37 6.88
CA ASN A 263 27.35 -2.82 7.12
C ASN A 263 26.05 -3.60 6.88
N GLY A 264 25.13 -3.09 6.04
CA GLY A 264 24.04 -3.95 5.57
C GLY A 264 22.92 -4.26 6.59
N THR A 265 22.91 -3.69 7.79
CA THR A 265 21.79 -3.80 8.74
C THR A 265 21.04 -2.48 8.87
N THR A 266 19.72 -2.47 8.70
CA THR A 266 18.84 -1.30 8.92
C THR A 266 18.17 -1.34 10.29
N THR A 267 17.93 -0.16 10.84
CA THR A 267 16.98 0.11 11.93
C THR A 267 15.86 0.96 11.38
#